data_AF-A0A4S4BA50-F1
#
_entry.id   AF-A0A4S4BA50-F1
#
_cell.length_a   1.000
_cell.length_b   1.000
_cell.length_c   1.000
_cell.angle_alpha   90.00
_cell.angle_beta   90.00
_cell.angle_gamma   90.00
#
_symmetry.space_group_name_H-M   'P 1'
#
loop_
_entity.id
_entity.type
_entity.pdbx_description
1 polymer ?
#
loop_
_entity_poly.entity_id
_entity_poly.type
_entity_poly.pdbx_seq_one_letter_code
_entity_poly.pdbx_strand_id
1 'polypeptide(L)' 'MPKDKIPSYHQTHPPDLASIEALKLEGLQPAEGQTVAALFKLRNGDREHLCGLYRRGDAVPLQVKKPT' A
#
# COMPACT_ATOMS: atom_id res chain seq x y z
N MET A 1 1.56 10.83 24.85
CA MET A 1 2.15 10.50 23.53
C MET A 1 1.01 10.24 22.58
N PRO A 2 0.77 11.08 21.55
CA PRO A 2 -0.24 10.76 20.56
C PRO A 2 0.23 9.49 19.84
N LYS A 3 -0.45 8.37 20.08
CA LYS A 3 -0.25 7.13 19.34
C LYS A 3 -0.34 7.51 17.86
N ASP A 4 0.76 7.38 17.12
CA ASP A 4 0.85 7.66 15.69
C ASP A 4 -0.33 6.99 14.98
N LYS A 5 -1.40 7.76 14.77
CA LYS A 5 -2.59 7.28 14.08
C LYS A 5 -2.20 7.26 12.63
N ILE A 6 -1.82 6.08 12.14
CA ILE A 6 -1.66 5.84 10.71
C ILE A 6 -2.96 6.33 10.05
N PRO A 7 -2.88 7.31 9.13
CA PRO A 7 -4.06 7.89 8.52
C PRO A 7 -4.85 6.80 7.80
N SER A 8 -6.18 6.85 7.87
CA SER A 8 -7.07 5.87 7.25
C SER A 8 -7.91 6.55 6.17
N TYR A 9 -7.87 6.00 4.97
CA TYR A 9 -8.63 6.43 3.80
C TYR A 9 -9.77 5.46 3.53
N HIS A 10 -10.91 5.99 3.08
CA HIS A 10 -12.10 5.22 2.76
C HIS A 10 -12.44 5.39 1.29
N GLN A 11 -12.55 4.29 0.56
CA GLN A 11 -12.92 4.20 -0.88
C GLN A 11 -12.00 4.91 -1.88
N THR A 12 -11.42 6.06 -1.54
CA THR A 12 -10.46 6.81 -2.36
C THR A 12 -9.19 7.08 -1.56
N HIS A 13 -8.04 7.03 -2.23
CA HIS A 13 -6.74 7.35 -1.64
C HIS A 13 -5.98 8.29 -2.59
N PRO A 14 -5.02 9.09 -2.06
CA PRO A 14 -4.20 9.96 -2.90
C PRO A 14 -3.34 9.16 -3.89
N PRO A 15 -2.99 9.75 -5.05
CA PRO A 15 -2.25 9.07 -6.13
C PRO A 15 -0.80 8.71 -5.76
N ASP A 16 -0.22 9.42 -4.78
CA ASP A 16 1.11 9.14 -4.23
C ASP A 16 1.15 7.86 -3.38
N LEU A 17 -0.01 7.39 -2.95
CA LEU A 17 -0.18 6.19 -2.15
C LEU A 17 -0.78 5.06 -2.99
N ALA A 18 -0.23 3.87 -2.88
CA ALA A 18 -0.69 2.70 -3.60
C ALA A 18 -0.71 1.48 -2.67
N SER A 19 -1.67 0.58 -2.89
CA SER A 19 -1.66 -0.73 -2.24
C SER A 19 -0.55 -1.61 -2.79
N ILE A 20 -0.16 -2.66 -2.06
CA ILE A 20 0.84 -3.63 -2.53
C ILE A 20 0.44 -4.21 -3.89
N GLU A 21 -0.84 -4.52 -4.07
CA GLU A 21 -1.34 -5.09 -5.33
C GLU A 21 -1.21 -4.09 -6.49
N ALA A 22 -1.52 -2.81 -6.25
CA ALA A 22 -1.32 -1.77 -7.25
C ALA A 22 0.18 -1.59 -7.60
N LEU A 23 1.07 -1.59 -6.60
CA LEU A 23 2.51 -1.54 -6.83
C LEU A 23 3.00 -2.73 -7.66
N LYS A 24 2.55 -3.96 -7.33
CA LYS A 24 2.92 -5.17 -8.08
C LYS A 24 2.46 -5.11 -9.54
N LEU A 25 1.27 -4.58 -9.80
CA LEU A 25 0.78 -4.36 -11.17
C LEU A 25 1.65 -3.37 -11.95
N GLU A 26 2.26 -2.40 -11.26
CA GLU A 26 3.24 -1.47 -11.81
C GLU A 26 4.67 -2.04 -11.87
N GLY A 27 4.88 -3.31 -11.48
CA GLY A 27 6.21 -3.92 -11.39
C GLY A 27 7.06 -3.36 -10.25
N LEU A 28 6.42 -2.82 -9.22
CA LEU A 28 7.02 -2.25 -8.02
C LEU A 28 6.67 -3.07 -6.77
N GLN A 29 7.42 -2.85 -5.71
CA GLN A 29 7.14 -3.36 -4.37
C GLN A 29 7.55 -2.30 -3.33
N PRO A 30 6.92 -2.29 -2.14
CA PRO A 30 7.41 -1.43 -1.07
C PRO A 30 8.87 -1.76 -0.73
N ALA A 31 9.66 -0.74 -0.41
CA ALA A 31 11.04 -0.96 0.01
C ALA A 31 11.11 -1.85 1.27
N GLU A 32 12.18 -2.61 1.40
CA GLU A 32 12.42 -3.39 2.61
C GLU A 32 12.52 -2.43 3.82
N GLY A 33 11.65 -2.63 4.81
CA GLY A 33 11.53 -1.74 5.98
C GLY A 33 10.60 -0.53 5.81
N GLN A 34 9.95 -0.36 4.64
CA GLN A 34 8.95 0.68 4.47
C GLN A 34 7.72 0.40 5.34
N THR A 35 7.40 1.35 6.22
CA THR A 35 6.18 1.28 7.04
C THR A 35 4.95 1.64 6.21
N VAL A 36 3.80 1.09 6.62
CA VAL A 36 2.51 1.43 6.01
C VAL A 36 2.24 2.91 6.25
N ALA A 37 2.17 3.68 5.16
CA ALA A 37 1.98 5.13 5.22
C ALA A 37 0.53 5.48 5.58
N ALA A 38 -0.44 4.66 5.14
CA ALA A 38 -1.85 4.83 5.45
C ALA A 38 -2.59 3.49 5.38
N LEU A 39 -3.73 3.39 6.05
CA LEU A 39 -4.67 2.28 5.86
C LEU A 39 -5.72 2.68 4.84
N PHE A 40 -6.13 1.74 4.00
CA PHE A 40 -7.20 1.91 3.03
C PHE A 40 -8.32 0.93 3.31
N LYS A 41 -9.53 1.46 3.51
CA LYS A 41 -10.74 0.68 3.70
C LYS A 41 -11.60 0.74 2.45
N LEU A 42 -11.74 -0.40 1.80
CA LEU A 42 -12.64 -0.57 0.68
C LEU A 42 -13.83 -1.41 1.12
N ARG A 43 -15.01 -0.79 1.16
CA ARG A 43 -16.26 -1.52 1.39
C ARG A 43 -16.88 -1.87 0.04
N ASN A 44 -17.03 -3.17 -0.22
CA ASN A 44 -17.73 -3.69 -1.39
C ASN A 44 -18.95 -4.50 -0.93
N GLY A 45 -20.12 -3.87 -0.93
CA GLY A 45 -21.34 -4.43 -0.38
C GLY A 45 -21.22 -4.75 1.12
N ASP A 46 -21.32 -6.04 1.44
CA ASP A 46 -21.23 -6.56 2.81
C ASP A 46 -19.79 -6.80 3.28
N ARG A 47 -18.80 -6.78 2.36
CA ARG A 47 -17.39 -7.04 2.69
C ARG A 47 -16.59 -5.75 2.86
N GLU A 48 -15.82 -5.66 3.93
CA GLU A 48 -14.81 -4.63 4.14
C GLU A 48 -13.41 -5.23 3.91
N HIS A 49 -12.65 -4.62 3.02
CA HIS A 49 -11.25 -4.91 2.77
C HIS A 49 -10.39 -3.81 3.38
N LEU A 50 -9.48 -4.20 4.27
CA LEU A 50 -8.47 -3.31 4.84
C LEU A 50 -7.12 -3.61 4.18
N CYS A 51 -6.52 -2.61 3.55
CA CYS A 51 -5.22 -2.72 2.89
C CYS A 51 -4.25 -1.67 3.42
N GLY A 52 -2.97 -2.02 3.52
CA GLY A 52 -1.91 -1.04 3.73
C GLY A 52 -1.60 -0.29 2.44
N LEU A 53 -1.47 1.03 2.52
CA LEU A 53 -0.97 1.89 1.47
C LEU A 53 0.49 2.24 1.72
N TYR A 54 1.26 2.23 0.66
CA TYR A 54 2.68 2.52 0.62
C TYR A 54 2.91 3.71 -0.31
N ARG A 55 3.96 4.47 -0.04
CA ARG A 55 4.35 5.59 -0.92
C ARG A 55 4.98 5.04 -2.18
N ARG A 56 4.46 5.43 -3.34
CA ARG A 56 5.04 5.09 -4.65
C ARG A 56 6.46 5.61 -4.81
N GLY A 57 6.75 6.80 -4.28
CA GLY A 57 8.09 7.41 -4.37
C GLY A 57 9.19 6.63 -3.63
N ASP A 58 8.81 5.84 -2.62
CA ASP A 58 9.72 4.96 -1.88
C ASP A 58 9.66 3.50 -2.37
N ALA A 59 8.76 3.19 -3.32
CA ALA A 59 8.63 1.85 -3.86
C ALA A 59 9.83 1.52 -4.75
N VAL A 60 10.34 0.30 -4.61
CA VAL A 60 11.46 -0.20 -5.39
C VAL A 60 10.97 -1.15 -6.49
N PRO A 61 11.73 -1.32 -7.58
CA PRO A 61 11.40 -2.33 -8.59
C PRO A 61 11.18 -3.70 -7.97
N LEU A 62 10.11 -4.38 -8.39
CA LEU A 62 9.80 -5.73 -7.98
C LEU A 62 10.96 -6.62 -8.41
N GLN A 63 11.68 -7.16 -7.43
CA GLN A 63 12.75 -8.12 -7.70
C GLN A 63 12.09 -9.43 -8.09
N VAL A 64 11.88 -9.63 -9.40
CA VAL A 64 11.54 -10.93 -9.94
C VAL A 64 12.75 -11.82 -9.69
N LYS A 65 12.72 -12.62 -8.63
CA LYS A 65 13.67 -13.73 -8.49
C LYS A 65 13.52 -14.58 -9.75
N LYS A 66 14.49 -14.47 -10.65
CA LYS A 66 14.59 -15.40 -11.77
C LYS A 66 14.71 -16.80 -11.15
N PRO A 67 13.84 -17.75 -11.48
CA PRO A 67 14.04 -19.12 -11.05
C PRO A 67 15.33 -19.62 -11.72
N THR A 68 16.28 -20.04 -10.89
CA THR A 68 17.49 -20.77 -11.32
C THR A 68 17.16 -22.24 -11.46
#